data_AF-A0A920SKU1-F1
#
_entry.id   AF-A0A920SKU1-F1
#
_cell.length_a   1.000
_cell.length_b   1.000
_cell.length_c   1.000
_cell.angle_alpha   90.00
_cell.angle_beta   90.00
_cell.angle_gamma   90.00
#
_symmetry.space_group_name_H-M   'P 1'
#
loop_
_entity.id
_entity.type
_entity.pdbx_description
1 polymer ?
#
loop_
_entity_poly.entity_id
_entity_poly.type
_entity_poly.pdbx_seq_one_letter_code
_entity_poly.pdbx_strand_id
1 'polypeptide(L)'
;MGFLNAVMQRVRKVAGSDKAVGLRISADDYLTEQAGGLGVEGLTRVASEACSTGYLDYLTHSAGARSAHYARSIANYYGESGALLPLTDSLKKVSAGLPVIAVGKILTPTHAEEILQSGRADLVAMTRAQIADPDMVGKYMSGSEGRIRPCVGANTGCVDRMSASLPITCFHNPEVGREVTHAELIPAKFLS
;
A
#
# COMPACT_ATOMS: atom_id res chain seq x y z
N MET A 1 15.64 -2.78 -18.92
CA MET A 1 14.36 -3.52 -19.07
C MET A 1 14.51 -5.04 -19.22
N GLY A 2 15.59 -5.58 -19.81
CA GLY A 2 15.73 -7.03 -20.07
C GLY A 2 15.43 -7.95 -18.87
N PHE A 3 15.98 -7.65 -17.67
CA PHE A 3 15.72 -8.44 -16.47
C PHE A 3 14.23 -8.42 -16.06
N LEU A 4 13.62 -7.24 -15.96
CA LEU A 4 12.21 -7.09 -15.57
C LEU A 4 11.29 -7.84 -16.54
N ASN A 5 11.51 -7.70 -17.85
CA ASN A 5 10.71 -8.38 -18.87
C ASN A 5 10.84 -9.91 -18.78
N ALA A 6 12.05 -10.44 -18.58
CA ALA A 6 12.26 -11.87 -18.40
C ALA A 6 11.54 -12.42 -17.16
N VAL A 7 11.55 -11.68 -16.05
CA VAL A 7 10.83 -12.05 -14.83
C VAL A 7 9.32 -12.02 -15.06
N MET A 8 8.77 -10.94 -15.61
CA MET A 8 7.32 -10.82 -15.86
C MET A 8 6.82 -11.93 -16.80
N GLN A 9 7.54 -12.19 -17.89
CA GLN A 9 7.21 -13.26 -18.83
C GLN A 9 7.24 -14.62 -18.15
N ARG A 10 8.28 -14.91 -17.34
CA ARG A 10 8.40 -16.19 -16.65
C ARG A 10 7.30 -16.38 -15.62
N VAL A 11 6.99 -15.35 -14.84
CA VAL A 11 5.90 -15.37 -13.85
C VAL A 11 4.57 -15.61 -14.55
N ARG A 12 4.22 -14.84 -15.59
CA ARG A 12 2.99 -15.04 -16.36
C ARG A 12 2.90 -16.46 -16.94
N LYS A 13 3.99 -16.99 -17.50
CA LYS A 13 4.03 -18.35 -18.04
C LYS A 13 3.72 -19.43 -16.99
N VAL A 14 4.19 -19.25 -15.76
CA VAL A 14 3.93 -20.21 -14.65
C VAL A 14 2.55 -20.01 -14.05
N ALA A 15 2.13 -18.75 -13.87
CA ALA A 15 0.86 -18.39 -13.28
C ALA A 15 -0.34 -18.72 -14.17
N GLY A 16 -0.15 -18.82 -15.49
CA GLY A 16 -1.24 -19.01 -16.44
C GLY A 16 -2.12 -17.77 -16.58
N SER A 17 -3.31 -17.94 -17.15
CA SER A 17 -4.29 -16.86 -17.35
C SER A 17 -5.34 -16.79 -16.23
N ASP A 18 -5.35 -17.73 -15.28
CA ASP A 18 -6.34 -17.83 -14.21
C ASP A 18 -5.93 -17.10 -12.92
N LYS A 19 -4.64 -16.75 -12.78
CA LYS A 19 -4.11 -16.01 -11.63
C LYS A 19 -3.78 -14.57 -11.98
N ALA A 20 -4.12 -13.67 -11.06
CA ALA A 20 -3.73 -12.26 -11.15
C ALA A 20 -2.22 -12.12 -10.97
N VAL A 21 -1.57 -11.40 -11.88
CA VAL A 21 -0.15 -11.02 -11.81
C VAL A 21 -0.06 -9.50 -11.85
N GLY A 22 0.38 -8.88 -10.76
CA GLY A 22 0.60 -7.44 -10.72
C GLY A 22 2.06 -7.06 -10.61
N LEU A 23 2.36 -5.80 -10.93
CA LEU A 23 3.66 -5.20 -10.70
C LEU A 23 3.55 -4.13 -9.61
N ARG A 24 4.35 -4.29 -8.55
CA ARG A 24 4.62 -3.22 -7.60
C ARG A 24 5.95 -2.56 -7.95
N ILE A 25 5.91 -1.32 -8.41
CA ILE A 25 7.09 -0.57 -8.88
C ILE A 25 7.31 0.69 -8.03
N SER A 26 8.57 1.11 -7.85
CA SER A 26 8.83 2.45 -7.32
C SER A 26 8.41 3.50 -8.35
N ALA A 27 7.58 4.46 -7.96
CA ALA A 27 7.14 5.56 -8.84
C ALA A 27 7.98 6.84 -8.66
N ASP A 28 8.80 6.89 -7.62
CA ASP A 28 9.84 7.90 -7.40
C ASP A 28 10.95 7.25 -6.56
N ASP A 29 12.20 7.23 -7.03
CA ASP A 29 13.31 6.70 -6.25
C ASP A 29 13.91 7.74 -5.28
N TYR A 30 13.52 9.02 -5.42
CA TYR A 30 14.04 10.18 -4.72
C TYR A 30 15.55 10.38 -4.89
N LEU A 31 16.12 9.89 -5.99
CA LEU A 31 17.52 10.07 -6.34
C LEU A 31 17.61 11.03 -7.53
N THR A 32 18.67 11.84 -7.53
CA THR A 32 19.00 12.64 -8.71
C THR A 32 19.62 11.74 -9.77
N GLU A 33 19.59 12.19 -11.03
CA GLU A 33 20.26 11.48 -12.13
C GLU A 33 21.76 11.28 -11.85
N GLN A 34 22.43 12.28 -11.24
CA GLN A 34 23.84 12.18 -10.86
C GLN A 34 24.10 11.10 -9.80
N ALA A 35 23.11 10.78 -8.98
CA ALA A 35 23.16 9.69 -8.00
C ALA A 35 22.71 8.33 -8.60
N GLY A 36 22.50 8.26 -9.92
CA GLY A 36 22.01 7.09 -10.63
C GLY A 36 20.49 6.88 -10.52
N GLY A 37 19.75 7.91 -10.12
CA GLY A 37 18.30 7.89 -10.06
C GLY A 37 17.65 7.95 -11.44
N LEU A 38 16.50 7.30 -11.57
CA LEU A 38 15.59 7.43 -12.70
C LEU A 38 14.56 8.55 -12.47
N GLY A 39 14.28 8.87 -11.20
CA GLY A 39 13.25 9.83 -10.81
C GLY A 39 11.87 9.43 -11.33
N VAL A 40 10.89 10.33 -11.13
CA VAL A 40 9.49 10.08 -11.53
C VAL A 40 9.37 9.80 -13.03
N GLU A 41 10.06 10.56 -13.87
CA GLU A 41 9.94 10.45 -15.33
C GLU A 41 10.51 9.12 -15.85
N GLY A 42 11.70 8.74 -15.39
CA GLY A 42 12.33 7.48 -15.78
C GLY A 42 11.54 6.27 -15.28
N LEU A 43 11.04 6.30 -14.05
CA LEU A 43 10.22 5.22 -13.50
C LEU A 43 8.85 5.12 -14.19
N THR A 44 8.27 6.25 -14.59
CA THR A 44 7.04 6.27 -15.39
C THR A 44 7.25 5.64 -16.77
N ARG A 45 8.40 5.89 -17.43
CA ARG A 45 8.77 5.19 -18.67
C ARG A 45 8.88 3.68 -18.47
N VAL A 46 9.56 3.25 -17.40
CA VAL A 46 9.68 1.81 -17.05
C VAL A 46 8.30 1.19 -16.83
N ALA A 47 7.41 1.86 -16.10
CA ALA A 47 6.05 1.40 -15.88
C ALA A 47 5.27 1.29 -17.20
N SER A 48 5.33 2.30 -18.06
CA SER A 48 4.67 2.30 -19.38
C SER A 48 5.09 1.11 -20.24
N GLU A 49 6.40 0.85 -20.33
CA GLU A 49 6.92 -0.31 -21.08
C GLU A 49 6.46 -1.62 -20.46
N ALA A 50 6.49 -1.75 -19.12
CA ALA A 50 6.03 -2.94 -18.43
C ALA A 50 4.53 -3.23 -18.67
N CYS A 51 3.67 -2.21 -18.64
CA CYS A 51 2.24 -2.35 -18.91
C CYS A 51 1.97 -2.82 -20.34
N SER A 52 2.76 -2.33 -21.29
CA SER A 52 2.60 -2.64 -22.72
C SER A 52 2.96 -4.09 -23.08
N THR A 53 3.56 -4.85 -22.16
CA THR A 53 3.96 -6.25 -22.40
C THR A 53 2.79 -7.24 -22.45
N GLY A 54 1.63 -6.88 -21.89
CA GLY A 54 0.48 -7.78 -21.75
C GLY A 54 0.67 -8.89 -20.70
N TYR A 55 1.71 -8.83 -19.87
CA TYR A 55 1.95 -9.84 -18.82
C TYR A 55 1.28 -9.53 -17.48
N LEU A 56 0.83 -8.29 -17.28
CA LEU A 56 0.33 -7.79 -16.00
C LEU A 56 -1.18 -7.57 -16.04
N ASP A 57 -1.85 -7.77 -14.91
CA ASP A 57 -3.28 -7.53 -14.71
C ASP A 57 -3.56 -6.27 -13.86
N TYR A 58 -2.57 -5.77 -13.12
CA TYR A 58 -2.69 -4.55 -12.33
C TYR A 58 -1.33 -3.95 -11.97
N LEU A 59 -1.34 -2.68 -11.57
CA LEU A 59 -0.19 -1.98 -11.04
C LEU A 59 -0.44 -1.50 -9.61
N THR A 60 0.61 -1.45 -8.82
CA THR A 60 0.66 -0.65 -7.60
C THR A 60 2.06 -0.08 -7.44
N HIS A 61 2.25 0.78 -6.44
CA HIS A 61 3.52 1.47 -6.31
C HIS A 61 4.03 1.61 -4.89
N SER A 62 5.23 2.17 -4.84
CA SER A 62 5.90 2.70 -3.66
C SER A 62 6.73 3.91 -4.08
N ALA A 63 7.41 4.54 -3.14
CA ALA A 63 8.43 5.53 -3.41
C ALA A 63 9.66 5.27 -2.54
N GLY A 64 10.82 5.77 -2.96
CA GLY A 64 12.13 5.63 -2.33
C GLY A 64 12.93 4.42 -2.80
N ALA A 65 14.25 4.59 -2.87
CA ALA A 65 15.21 3.53 -3.26
C ALA A 65 16.15 3.06 -2.14
N ARG A 66 16.16 3.72 -0.98
CA ARG A 66 17.09 3.48 0.14
C ARG A 66 16.41 3.71 1.48
N SER A 67 17.00 3.20 2.55
CA SER A 67 16.51 3.36 3.93
C SER A 67 16.35 4.83 4.34
N ALA A 68 17.18 5.74 3.83
CA ALA A 68 17.07 7.17 4.12
C ALA A 68 15.74 7.79 3.65
N HIS A 69 15.07 7.18 2.68
CA HIS A 69 13.80 7.66 2.15
C HIS A 69 12.59 7.18 2.95
N TYR A 70 12.81 6.33 3.95
CA TYR A 70 11.77 5.62 4.66
C TYR A 70 10.69 6.55 5.23
N ALA A 71 11.07 7.66 5.85
CA ALA A 71 10.13 8.64 6.41
C ALA A 71 9.24 9.30 5.35
N ARG A 72 9.71 9.40 4.10
CA ARG A 72 8.94 9.91 2.96
C ARG A 72 8.04 8.82 2.37
N SER A 73 8.55 7.60 2.27
CA SER A 73 7.83 6.44 1.73
C SER A 73 6.69 5.97 2.64
N ILE A 74 6.90 6.05 3.96
CA ILE A 74 5.97 5.58 4.99
C ILE A 74 5.80 6.70 6.03
N ALA A 75 5.08 7.74 5.59
CA ALA A 75 4.73 8.89 6.42
C ALA A 75 4.16 8.46 7.79
N ASN A 76 4.75 9.01 8.86
CA ASN A 76 4.25 8.92 10.22
C ASN A 76 3.08 9.92 10.43
N TYR A 77 2.72 10.18 11.68
CA TYR A 77 1.62 11.07 12.03
C TYR A 77 1.82 12.53 11.57
N TYR A 78 3.05 12.98 11.32
CA TYR A 78 3.33 14.31 10.74
C TYR A 78 3.07 14.40 9.24
N GLY A 79 3.21 13.30 8.51
CA GLY A 79 3.07 13.34 7.05
C GLY A 79 1.60 13.38 6.62
N GLU A 80 1.33 13.95 5.45
CA GLU A 80 -0.04 14.11 4.96
C GLU A 80 -0.64 12.79 4.47
N SER A 81 -1.96 12.64 4.63
CA SER A 81 -2.70 11.53 4.04
C SER A 81 -2.77 11.72 2.52
N GLY A 82 -2.54 10.66 1.74
CA GLY A 82 -2.58 10.74 0.27
C GLY A 82 -1.32 11.36 -0.36
N ALA A 83 -0.22 11.50 0.38
CA ALA A 83 1.01 12.14 -0.09
C ALA A 83 1.61 11.52 -1.37
N LEU A 84 1.30 10.27 -1.68
CA LEU A 84 1.79 9.58 -2.89
C LEU A 84 0.76 9.54 -4.03
N LEU A 85 -0.41 10.16 -3.88
CA LEU A 85 -1.43 10.17 -4.93
C LEU A 85 -0.97 10.84 -6.24
N PRO A 86 -0.14 11.90 -6.25
CA PRO A 86 0.42 12.41 -7.51
C PRO A 86 1.23 11.36 -8.29
N LEU A 87 1.88 10.42 -7.59
CA LEU A 87 2.57 9.30 -8.23
C LEU A 87 1.58 8.26 -8.77
N THR A 88 0.48 8.02 -8.06
CA THR A 88 -0.65 7.22 -8.56
C THR A 88 -1.17 7.80 -9.87
N ASP A 89 -1.41 9.11 -9.93
CA ASP A 89 -1.95 9.80 -11.12
C ASP A 89 -1.02 9.64 -12.32
N SER A 90 0.30 9.75 -12.11
CA SER A 90 1.31 9.52 -13.16
C SER A 90 1.27 8.09 -13.69
N LEU A 91 1.13 7.08 -12.82
CA LEU A 91 1.01 5.69 -13.23
C LEU A 91 -0.32 5.40 -13.94
N LYS A 92 -1.42 5.98 -13.48
CA LYS A 92 -2.74 5.83 -14.10
C LYS A 92 -2.72 6.23 -15.58
N LYS A 93 -2.02 7.33 -15.91
CA LYS A 93 -1.85 7.82 -17.30
C LYS A 93 -1.11 6.85 -18.23
N VAL A 94 -0.20 6.03 -17.69
CA VAL A 94 0.63 5.11 -18.49
C VAL A 94 0.26 3.63 -18.31
N SER A 95 -0.83 3.36 -17.61
CA SER A 95 -1.24 2.01 -17.20
C SER A 95 -1.69 1.09 -18.33
N ALA A 96 -1.81 1.60 -19.56
CA ALA A 96 -2.36 0.85 -20.71
C ALA A 96 -3.73 0.20 -20.42
N GLY A 97 -4.54 0.82 -19.57
CA GLY A 97 -5.87 0.32 -19.17
C GLY A 97 -5.84 -0.66 -17.99
N LEU A 98 -4.67 -1.02 -17.46
CA LEU A 98 -4.56 -1.86 -16.27
C LEU A 98 -5.09 -1.11 -15.04
N PRO A 99 -5.83 -1.78 -14.14
CA PRO A 99 -6.17 -1.25 -12.83
C PRO A 99 -4.93 -0.79 -12.04
N VAL A 100 -4.99 0.39 -11.44
CA VAL A 100 -3.95 0.97 -10.60
C VAL A 100 -4.44 1.05 -9.16
N ILE A 101 -3.66 0.49 -8.24
CA ILE A 101 -3.93 0.48 -6.80
C ILE A 101 -3.16 1.63 -6.13
N ALA A 102 -3.87 2.61 -5.58
CA ALA A 102 -3.30 3.73 -4.84
C ALA A 102 -2.72 3.30 -3.49
N VAL A 103 -1.64 3.96 -3.09
CA VAL A 103 -1.02 3.86 -1.77
C VAL A 103 -0.66 5.27 -1.27
N GLY A 104 -0.19 5.36 -0.01
CA GLY A 104 0.37 6.62 0.53
C GLY A 104 -0.43 7.20 1.68
N LYS A 105 -0.52 6.46 2.79
CA LYS A 105 -1.20 6.91 4.03
C LYS A 105 -2.69 7.23 3.79
N ILE A 106 -3.41 6.31 3.14
CA ILE A 106 -4.86 6.37 3.01
C ILE A 106 -5.45 5.57 4.18
N LEU A 107 -6.06 6.27 5.13
CA LEU A 107 -6.33 5.75 6.48
C LEU A 107 -7.82 5.59 6.81
N THR A 108 -8.72 6.21 6.03
CA THR A 108 -10.17 6.15 6.24
C THR A 108 -10.88 5.64 4.99
N PRO A 109 -11.97 4.88 5.13
CA PRO A 109 -12.79 4.46 3.99
C PRO A 109 -13.31 5.65 3.18
N THR A 110 -13.72 6.74 3.84
CA THR A 110 -14.17 7.97 3.17
C THR A 110 -13.13 8.54 2.23
N HIS A 111 -11.86 8.64 2.66
CA HIS A 111 -10.79 9.13 1.79
C HIS A 111 -10.49 8.14 0.65
N ALA A 112 -10.59 6.83 0.92
CA ALA A 112 -10.47 5.83 -0.15
C ALA A 112 -11.59 5.99 -1.20
N GLU A 113 -12.83 6.21 -0.77
CA GLU A 113 -13.98 6.44 -1.64
C GLU A 113 -13.80 7.71 -2.49
N GLU A 114 -13.35 8.82 -1.90
CA GLU A 114 -13.03 10.06 -2.64
C GLU A 114 -12.00 9.83 -3.76
N ILE A 115 -10.97 9.02 -3.49
CA ILE A 115 -9.94 8.67 -4.48
C ILE A 115 -10.53 7.85 -5.63
N LEU A 116 -11.41 6.90 -5.32
CA LEU A 116 -12.08 6.05 -6.30
C LEU A 116 -13.06 6.87 -7.16
N GLN A 117 -13.92 7.68 -6.54
CA GLN A 117 -14.91 8.52 -7.23
C GLN A 117 -14.26 9.56 -8.14
N SER A 118 -13.08 10.07 -7.77
CA SER A 118 -12.30 10.99 -8.60
C SER A 118 -11.55 10.32 -9.75
N GLY A 119 -11.61 8.99 -9.88
CA GLY A 119 -10.97 8.23 -10.96
C GLY A 119 -9.43 8.20 -10.89
N ARG A 120 -8.84 8.61 -9.76
CA ARG A 120 -7.38 8.64 -9.58
C ARG A 120 -6.77 7.25 -9.46
N ALA A 121 -7.57 6.29 -9.00
CA ALA A 121 -7.19 4.89 -8.86
C ALA A 121 -8.42 3.98 -9.03
N ASP A 122 -8.18 2.70 -9.30
CA ASP A 122 -9.23 1.69 -9.43
C ASP A 122 -9.39 0.88 -8.13
N LEU A 123 -8.34 0.84 -7.31
CA LEU A 123 -8.34 0.26 -5.97
C LEU A 123 -7.48 1.11 -5.03
N VAL A 124 -7.67 0.92 -3.73
CA VAL A 124 -6.91 1.60 -2.69
C VAL A 124 -6.35 0.57 -1.70
N ALA A 125 -5.04 0.59 -1.47
CA ALA A 125 -4.43 -0.25 -0.44
C ALA A 125 -4.27 0.51 0.88
N MET A 126 -4.85 -0.04 1.95
CA MET A 126 -4.96 0.60 3.27
C MET A 126 -4.25 -0.19 4.37
N THR A 127 -3.00 -0.62 4.14
CA THR A 127 -2.30 -1.59 5.01
C THR A 127 -2.34 -1.24 6.50
N ARG A 128 -1.86 -0.05 6.89
CA ARG A 128 -1.80 0.31 8.33
C ARG A 128 -3.18 0.58 8.94
N ALA A 129 -4.16 0.99 8.13
CA ALA A 129 -5.53 1.15 8.60
C ALA A 129 -6.15 -0.22 8.93
N GLN A 130 -5.95 -1.21 8.06
CA GLN A 130 -6.42 -2.58 8.30
C GLN A 130 -5.66 -3.29 9.43
N ILE A 131 -4.38 -2.97 9.67
CA ILE A 131 -3.67 -3.43 10.87
C ILE A 131 -4.33 -2.88 12.14
N ALA A 132 -4.75 -1.60 12.13
CA ALA A 132 -5.45 -0.99 13.26
C ALA A 132 -6.87 -1.56 13.43
N ASP A 133 -7.57 -1.81 12.33
CA ASP A 133 -8.92 -2.35 12.34
C ASP A 133 -9.17 -3.27 11.12
N PRO A 134 -9.08 -4.61 11.30
CA PRO A 134 -9.32 -5.55 10.20
C PRO A 134 -10.77 -5.54 9.71
N ASP A 135 -11.71 -5.12 10.56
CA ASP A 135 -13.15 -5.06 10.23
C ASP A 135 -13.57 -3.72 9.62
N MET A 136 -12.64 -2.81 9.35
CA MET A 136 -12.96 -1.44 8.94
C MET A 136 -13.89 -1.35 7.74
N VAL A 137 -13.73 -2.25 6.75
CA VAL A 137 -14.57 -2.29 5.55
C VAL A 137 -15.99 -2.73 5.93
N GLY A 138 -16.14 -3.79 6.72
CA GLY A 138 -17.45 -4.25 7.18
C GLY A 138 -18.18 -3.20 8.04
N LYS A 139 -17.46 -2.50 8.92
CA LYS A 139 -17.99 -1.39 9.73
C LYS A 139 -18.45 -0.23 8.85
N TYR A 140 -17.69 0.12 7.83
CA TYR A 140 -18.08 1.17 6.88
C TYR A 140 -19.35 0.78 6.10
N MET A 141 -19.35 -0.42 5.51
CA MET A 141 -20.49 -0.92 4.74
C MET A 141 -21.79 -1.06 5.55
N SER A 142 -21.69 -1.26 6.87
CA SER A 142 -22.84 -1.38 7.78
C SER A 142 -23.26 -0.06 8.44
N GLY A 143 -22.68 1.09 8.04
CA GLY A 143 -22.97 2.40 8.64
C GLY A 143 -22.45 2.56 10.09
N SER A 144 -21.56 1.67 10.53
CA SER A 144 -20.93 1.68 11.86
C SER A 144 -19.54 2.33 11.83
N GLU A 145 -19.31 3.28 10.93
CA GLU A 145 -18.00 3.91 10.71
C GLU A 145 -17.41 4.61 11.95
N GLY A 146 -18.26 5.12 12.85
CA GLY A 146 -17.82 5.67 14.14
C GLY A 146 -17.18 4.65 15.09
N ARG A 147 -17.28 3.34 14.78
CA ARG A 147 -16.62 2.25 15.52
C ARG A 147 -15.32 1.78 14.88
N ILE A 148 -14.89 2.42 13.78
CA ILE A 148 -13.60 2.11 13.16
C ILE A 148 -12.49 2.58 14.08
N ARG A 149 -11.55 1.69 14.41
CA ARG A 149 -10.34 2.01 15.16
C ARG A 149 -9.33 2.68 14.21
N PRO A 150 -9.10 4.00 14.33
CA PRO A 150 -8.31 4.71 13.32
C PRO A 150 -6.83 4.36 13.44
N CYS A 151 -6.13 4.28 12.33
CA CYS A 151 -4.67 4.33 12.36
C CYS A 151 -4.22 5.79 12.48
N VAL A 152 -3.34 6.09 13.45
CA VAL A 152 -2.82 7.44 13.67
C VAL A 152 -1.47 7.69 12.98
N GLY A 153 -0.91 6.70 12.29
CA GLY A 153 0.41 6.81 11.68
C GLY A 153 1.56 6.84 12.71
N ALA A 154 1.36 6.24 13.89
CA ALA A 154 2.38 6.22 14.96
C ALA A 154 3.68 5.53 14.54
N ASN A 155 3.61 4.55 13.63
CA ASN A 155 4.74 3.74 13.14
C ASN A 155 5.43 2.85 14.20
N THR A 156 5.35 3.18 15.49
CA THR A 156 6.01 2.48 16.61
C THR A 156 5.70 1.00 16.69
N GLY A 157 4.43 0.60 16.62
CA GLY A 157 4.04 -0.81 16.73
C GLY A 157 4.29 -1.61 15.45
N CYS A 158 4.11 -1.00 14.29
CA CYS A 158 4.16 -1.74 13.03
C CYS A 158 5.53 -1.59 12.37
N VAL A 159 5.76 -0.41 11.82
CA VAL A 159 6.89 -0.01 11.00
C VAL A 159 8.23 -0.11 11.74
N ASP A 160 8.33 0.45 12.94
CA ASP A 160 9.60 0.52 13.67
C ASP A 160 10.01 -0.88 14.15
N ARG A 161 9.04 -1.68 14.61
CA ARG A 161 9.24 -3.09 14.98
C ARG A 161 9.67 -3.94 13.80
N MET A 162 9.01 -3.80 12.65
CA MET A 162 9.42 -4.46 11.41
C MET A 162 10.86 -4.09 11.03
N SER A 163 11.22 -2.81 11.16
CA SER A 163 12.59 -2.33 10.86
C SER A 163 13.63 -2.89 11.84
N ALA A 164 13.23 -3.18 13.07
CA ALA A 164 14.03 -3.89 14.07
C ALA A 164 13.96 -5.43 13.94
N SER A 165 13.38 -5.97 12.87
CA SER A 165 13.16 -7.41 12.66
C SER A 165 12.36 -8.08 13.80
N LEU A 166 11.47 -7.32 14.43
CA LEU A 166 10.55 -7.81 15.46
C LEU A 166 9.16 -8.06 14.87
N PRO A 167 8.38 -9.00 15.43
CA PRO A 167 6.97 -9.17 15.07
C PRO A 167 6.22 -7.84 15.24
N ILE A 168 5.44 -7.47 14.22
CA ILE A 168 4.66 -6.24 14.26
C ILE A 168 3.58 -6.31 15.34
N THR A 169 3.27 -5.16 15.92
CA THR A 169 2.11 -4.91 16.77
C THR A 169 1.37 -3.68 16.24
N CYS A 170 0.37 -3.19 16.98
CA CYS A 170 -0.26 -1.91 16.68
C CYS A 170 -0.46 -1.10 17.97
N PHE A 171 -0.27 0.21 17.85
CA PHE A 171 -0.48 1.15 18.97
C PHE A 171 -1.93 1.14 19.47
N HIS A 172 -2.90 0.96 18.56
CA HIS A 172 -4.32 0.91 18.89
C HIS A 172 -4.88 -0.52 18.98
N ASN A 173 -4.33 -1.48 18.23
CA ASN A 173 -4.82 -2.85 18.19
C ASN A 173 -3.88 -3.81 18.93
N PRO A 174 -4.16 -4.19 20.19
CA PRO A 174 -3.31 -5.09 20.96
C PRO A 174 -3.36 -6.55 20.47
N GLU A 175 -4.30 -6.90 19.58
CA GLU A 175 -4.43 -8.25 19.02
C GLU A 175 -3.45 -8.53 17.89
N VAL A 176 -2.86 -7.49 17.27
CA VAL A 176 -1.91 -7.66 16.15
C VAL A 176 -0.71 -8.47 16.59
N GLY A 177 -0.47 -9.59 15.90
CA GLY A 177 0.58 -10.56 16.23
C GLY A 177 0.22 -11.51 17.38
N ARG A 178 -1.03 -11.48 17.86
CA ARG A 178 -1.59 -12.29 18.96
C ARG A 178 -2.98 -12.84 18.63
N GLU A 179 -3.34 -12.86 17.35
CA GLU A 179 -4.68 -13.18 16.85
C GLU A 179 -5.12 -14.56 17.31
N VAL A 180 -4.22 -15.55 17.30
CA VAL A 180 -4.49 -16.92 17.78
C VAL A 180 -4.79 -16.95 19.28
N THR A 181 -4.05 -16.20 20.09
CA THR A 181 -4.21 -16.19 21.55
C THR A 181 -5.39 -15.35 22.02
N HIS A 182 -5.84 -14.39 21.21
CA HIS A 182 -6.97 -13.50 21.50
C HIS A 182 -8.22 -13.84 20.66
N ALA A 183 -8.23 -14.98 19.98
CA ALA A 183 -9.38 -15.41 19.17
C ALA A 183 -10.67 -15.56 19.99
N GLU A 184 -10.55 -15.85 21.29
CA GLU A 184 -11.66 -15.89 22.23
C GLU A 184 -11.64 -14.64 23.12
N LEU A 185 -12.63 -13.76 22.93
CA LEU A 185 -12.87 -12.63 23.82
C LEU A 185 -13.52 -13.14 25.10
N ILE A 186 -12.76 -13.20 26.19
CA ILE A 186 -13.28 -13.50 27.53
C ILE A 186 -13.87 -12.21 28.11
N PRO A 187 -15.17 -12.17 28.45
CA PRO A 187 -15.77 -11.00 29.08
C PRO A 187 -14.99 -10.60 30.34
N ALA A 188 -14.71 -9.31 30.49
CA ALA A 188 -14.08 -8.81 31.70
C ALA A 188 -14.94 -9.18 32.91
N LYS A 189 -14.34 -9.82 33.91
CA LYS A 189 -15.02 -10.05 35.19
C LYS A 189 -15.19 -8.69 35.86
N PHE A 190 -16.42 -8.21 35.97
CA PHE A 190 -16.72 -7.08 36.83
C PHE A 190 -16.37 -7.48 38.26
N LEU A 191 -15.44 -6.75 38.88
CA LEU A 191 -15.26 -6.82 40.33
C LEU A 191 -16.49 -6.14 40.94
N SER A 192 -17.38 -6.94 41.50
CA SER A 192 -18.49 -6.50 42.34
C SER A 192 -18.01 -5.84 43.61
#